data_AF-A0A7C7SQL3-F1
#
_entry.id   AF-A0A7C7SQL3-F1
#
_cell.length_a   1.000
_cell.length_b   1.000
_cell.length_c   1.000
_cell.angle_alpha   90.00
_cell.angle_beta   90.00
_cell.angle_gamma   90.00
#
_symmetry.space_group_name_H-M   'P 1'
#
loop_
_entity.id
_entity.type
_entity.pdbx_description
1 polymer ?
#
loop_
_entity_poly.entity_id
_entity_poly.type
_entity_poly.pdbx_seq_one_letter_code
_entity_poly.pdbx_strand_id
1 'polypeptide(L)'
;MTKSELIQRLAEKNPHLYLRDVEKIVDTIFDEISAALANGDRVELRGFGAFSIKERDARMGRNPRTGESVYVEAKRLPFFKTGKALRERLNDGYDGDDDGDDEAAPGYFGSGE
;
A
#
# COMPACT_ATOMS: atom_id res chain seq x y z
N MET A 1 -9.08 5.02 -12.46
CA MET A 1 -8.29 4.42 -13.55
C MET A 1 -8.16 2.93 -13.28
N THR A 2 -8.53 2.08 -14.22
CA THR A 2 -8.38 0.62 -14.16
C THR A 2 -7.03 0.17 -14.74
N LYS A 3 -6.65 -1.11 -14.55
CA LYS A 3 -5.43 -1.67 -15.15
C LYS A 3 -5.45 -1.60 -16.69
N SER A 4 -6.59 -1.92 -17.30
CA SER A 4 -6.74 -1.84 -18.77
C SER A 4 -6.60 -0.40 -19.27
N GLU A 5 -7.18 0.58 -18.57
CA GLU A 5 -7.00 2.01 -18.90
C GLU A 5 -5.54 2.46 -18.74
N LEU A 6 -4.83 1.97 -17.72
CA LEU A 6 -3.39 2.24 -17.54
C LEU A 6 -2.57 1.69 -18.73
N ILE A 7 -2.81 0.44 -19.13
CA ILE A 7 -2.11 -0.20 -20.26
C ILE A 7 -2.33 0.59 -21.55
N GLN A 8 -3.58 0.98 -21.84
CA GLN A 8 -3.89 1.77 -23.04
C GLN A 8 -3.17 3.12 -23.02
N ARG A 9 -3.23 3.86 -21.90
CA ARG A 9 -2.52 5.14 -21.76
C ARG A 9 -1.00 5.00 -21.88
N LEU A 10 -0.43 3.89 -21.42
CA LEU A 10 1.00 3.61 -21.57
C LEU A 10 1.36 3.28 -23.01
N ALA A 11 0.54 2.51 -23.72
CA ALA A 11 0.74 2.19 -25.14
C ALA A 11 0.65 3.45 -26.02
N GLU A 12 -0.34 4.32 -25.79
CA GLU A 12 -0.49 5.61 -26.49
C GLU A 12 0.75 6.50 -26.33
N LYS A 13 1.33 6.54 -25.12
CA LYS A 13 2.54 7.32 -24.83
C LYS A 13 3.82 6.69 -25.37
N ASN A 14 3.80 5.40 -25.69
CA ASN A 14 4.95 4.63 -26.15
C ASN A 14 4.63 3.88 -27.44
N PRO A 15 4.41 4.60 -28.57
CA PRO A 15 3.93 4.02 -29.82
C PRO A 15 4.92 3.04 -30.47
N HIS A 16 6.15 2.97 -29.97
CA HIS A 16 7.18 2.03 -30.41
C HIS A 16 7.08 0.66 -29.72
N LEU A 17 6.24 0.52 -28.69
CA LEU A 17 5.98 -0.76 -28.00
C LEU A 17 4.69 -1.40 -28.51
N TYR A 18 4.69 -2.73 -28.62
CA TYR A 18 3.44 -3.45 -28.87
C TYR A 18 2.58 -3.46 -27.61
N LEU A 19 1.26 -3.42 -27.76
CA LEU A 19 0.30 -3.45 -26.64
C LEU A 19 0.56 -4.63 -25.69
N ARG A 20 0.84 -5.82 -26.24
CA ARG A 20 1.17 -7.04 -25.49
C ARG A 20 2.42 -6.88 -24.62
N ASP A 21 3.38 -6.08 -25.06
CA ASP A 21 4.64 -5.89 -24.32
C ASP A 21 4.40 -4.91 -23.17
N VAL A 22 3.57 -3.88 -23.37
CA VAL A 22 3.13 -2.98 -22.30
C VAL A 22 2.33 -3.74 -21.24
N GLU A 23 1.41 -4.60 -21.66
CA GLU A 23 0.64 -5.47 -20.74
C GLU A 23 1.57 -6.34 -19.90
N LYS A 24 2.51 -7.04 -20.53
CA LYS A 24 3.52 -7.85 -19.82
C LYS A 24 4.34 -7.02 -18.84
N ILE A 25 4.81 -5.84 -19.23
CA ILE A 25 5.59 -4.97 -18.35
C ILE A 25 4.78 -4.57 -17.11
N VAL A 26 3.51 -4.19 -17.29
CA VAL A 26 2.64 -3.82 -16.17
C VAL A 26 2.41 -5.02 -15.24
N ASP A 27 2.19 -6.21 -15.80
CA ASP A 27 2.01 -7.45 -15.04
C ASP A 27 3.26 -7.77 -14.21
N THR A 28 4.42 -7.77 -14.87
CA THR A 28 5.72 -8.01 -14.22
C THR A 28 5.96 -7.03 -13.07
N ILE A 29 5.63 -5.75 -13.22
CA ILE A 29 5.78 -4.78 -12.11
C ILE A 29 4.95 -5.20 -10.88
N PHE A 30 3.69 -5.60 -11.07
CA PHE A 30 2.84 -6.00 -9.95
C PHE A 30 3.28 -7.33 -9.34
N ASP A 31 3.76 -8.26 -10.16
CA ASP A 31 4.27 -9.56 -9.71
C ASP A 31 5.54 -9.38 -8.87
N GLU A 32 6.50 -8.56 -9.31
CA GLU A 32 7.74 -8.28 -8.58
C GLU A 32 7.47 -7.57 -7.23
N ILE A 33 6.56 -6.59 -7.21
CA ILE A 33 6.14 -5.95 -5.95
C ILE A 33 5.52 -6.99 -5.00
N SER A 34 4.66 -7.85 -5.51
CA SER A 34 3.98 -8.88 -4.71
C SER A 34 4.95 -9.92 -4.16
N ALA A 35 5.90 -10.36 -4.97
CA ALA A 35 6.94 -11.32 -4.60
C ALA A 35 7.85 -10.74 -3.50
N ALA A 36 8.31 -9.50 -3.67
CA ALA A 36 9.11 -8.80 -2.66
C ALA A 36 8.37 -8.71 -1.31
N LEU A 37 7.10 -8.30 -1.31
CA LEU A 37 6.29 -8.23 -0.10
C LEU A 37 6.06 -9.60 0.56
N ALA A 38 5.85 -10.64 -0.23
CA ALA A 38 5.72 -12.01 0.28
C ALA A 38 6.99 -12.47 1.01
N ASN A 39 8.16 -12.11 0.49
CA ASN A 39 9.47 -12.35 1.11
C ASN A 39 9.73 -11.47 2.33
N GLY A 40 8.91 -10.44 2.58
CA GLY A 40 9.07 -9.48 3.66
C GLY A 40 9.94 -8.28 3.32
N ASP A 41 10.31 -8.12 2.05
CA ASP A 41 11.07 -6.99 1.57
C ASP A 41 10.20 -5.73 1.50
N ARG A 42 10.86 -4.58 1.55
CA ARG A 42 10.27 -3.26 1.30
C ARG A 42 10.56 -2.86 -0.15
N VAL A 43 9.55 -2.36 -0.85
CA VAL A 43 9.70 -1.83 -2.21
C VAL A 43 9.50 -0.31 -2.20
N GLU A 44 10.53 0.43 -2.59
CA GLU A 44 10.48 1.89 -2.66
C GLU A 44 10.43 2.38 -4.11
N LEU A 45 9.39 3.15 -4.43
CA LEU A 45 9.21 3.84 -5.70
C LEU A 45 9.38 5.34 -5.44
N ARG A 46 10.63 5.83 -5.56
CA ARG A 46 11.00 7.23 -5.24
C ARG A 46 10.04 8.23 -5.91
N GLY A 47 9.57 9.19 -5.11
CA GLY A 47 8.60 10.20 -5.55
C GLY A 47 7.14 9.73 -5.62
N PHE A 48 6.87 8.43 -5.50
CA PHE A 48 5.52 7.87 -5.48
C PHE A 48 5.14 7.36 -4.09
N GLY A 49 5.99 6.52 -3.50
CA GLY A 49 5.76 5.95 -2.17
C GLY A 49 6.54 4.65 -1.94
N ALA A 50 6.24 3.96 -0.86
CA ALA A 50 6.86 2.69 -0.52
C ALA A 50 5.82 1.66 -0.06
N PHE A 51 5.97 0.43 -0.55
CA PHE A 51 5.24 -0.74 -0.06
C PHE A 51 6.07 -1.45 1.01
N SER A 52 5.44 -1.82 2.11
CA SER A 52 6.04 -2.63 3.17
C SER A 52 5.00 -3.57 3.77
N ILE A 53 5.45 -4.51 4.61
CA ILE A 53 4.58 -5.35 5.42
C ILE A 53 4.47 -4.75 6.82
N LYS A 54 3.25 -4.66 7.35
CA LYS A 54 2.98 -4.43 8.78
C LYS A 54 2.50 -5.72 9.43
N GLU A 55 3.10 -6.05 10.56
CA GLU A 55 2.66 -7.16 11.39
C GLU A 55 1.59 -6.68 12.36
N ARG A 56 0.54 -7.48 12.51
CA ARG A 56 -0.53 -7.24 13.49
C ARG A 56 -0.57 -8.45 14.41
N ASP A 57 -0.37 -8.21 15.69
CA ASP A 57 -0.43 -9.25 16.71
C ASP A 57 -1.84 -9.82 16.84
N ALA A 58 -1.89 -11.07 17.33
CA ALA A 58 -3.13 -11.70 17.68
C ALA A 58 -3.83 -10.93 18.81
N ARG A 59 -5.16 -10.83 18.72
CA ARG A 59 -5.95 -10.09 19.70
C ARG A 59 -7.36 -10.62 19.81
N MET A 60 -8.03 -10.30 20.92
CA MET A 60 -9.47 -10.45 21.03
C MET A 60 -10.17 -9.26 20.37
N GLY A 61 -10.94 -9.52 19.33
CA GLY A 61 -11.85 -8.57 18.71
C GLY A 61 -13.29 -8.77 19.20
N ARG A 62 -14.20 -7.93 18.69
CA ARG A 62 -15.64 -8.14 18.83
C ARG A 62 -16.30 -8.28 17.48
N ASN A 63 -17.25 -9.19 17.38
CA ASN A 63 -18.09 -9.31 16.19
C ASN A 63 -18.98 -8.05 16.09
N PRO A 64 -18.89 -7.24 15.02
CA PRO A 64 -19.68 -6.01 14.90
C PRO A 64 -21.19 -6.25 14.89
N ARG A 65 -21.64 -7.47 14.56
CA ARG A 65 -23.06 -7.82 14.46
C ARG A 65 -23.63 -8.38 15.77
N THR A 66 -22.85 -9.13 16.55
CA THR A 66 -23.32 -9.83 17.77
C THR A 66 -22.72 -9.31 19.07
N GLY A 67 -21.62 -8.56 19.01
CA GLY A 67 -20.88 -8.08 20.18
C GLY A 67 -20.02 -9.13 20.87
N GLU A 68 -20.11 -10.40 20.45
CA GLU A 68 -19.35 -11.50 21.04
C GLU A 68 -17.84 -11.34 20.81
N SER A 69 -17.07 -11.82 21.78
CA SER A 69 -15.61 -11.80 21.69
C SER A 69 -15.14 -12.86 20.70
N VAL A 70 -14.32 -12.45 19.73
CA VAL A 70 -13.77 -13.33 18.70
C VAL A 70 -12.25 -13.24 18.70
N TYR A 71 -11.58 -14.38 18.64
CA TYR A 71 -10.13 -14.42 18.51
C TYR A 71 -9.73 -14.04 17.08
N VAL A 72 -8.77 -13.12 16.96
CA VAL A 72 -8.19 -12.69 15.69
C VAL A 72 -6.73 -13.08 15.70
N GLU A 73 -6.34 -13.97 14.79
CA GLU A 73 -4.96 -14.42 14.64
C GLU A 73 -4.03 -13.30 14.19
N ALA A 74 -2.75 -13.45 14.53
CA ALA A 74 -1.70 -12.56 14.04
C ALA A 74 -1.61 -12.66 12.51
N LYS A 75 -1.37 -11.53 11.85
CA LYS A 75 -1.27 -11.50 10.38
C LYS A 75 -0.36 -10.41 9.87
N ARG A 76 0.19 -10.67 8.69
CA ARG A 76 0.99 -9.73 7.91
C ARG A 76 0.08 -9.03 6.90
N LEU A 77 0.17 -7.71 6.81
CA LEU A 77 -0.65 -6.90 5.93
C LEU A 77 0.24 -6.02 5.04
N PRO A 78 -0.03 -5.92 3.74
CA PRO A 78 0.62 -4.92 2.91
C PRO A 78 0.22 -3.51 3.38
N PHE A 79 1.18 -2.61 3.39
CA PHE A 79 1.03 -1.21 3.73
C PHE A 79 1.72 -0.37 2.65
N PHE A 80 1.09 0.74 2.26
CA PHE A 80 1.66 1.69 1.31
C PHE A 80 1.80 3.06 1.99
N LYS A 81 3.04 3.52 2.16
CA LYS A 81 3.35 4.89 2.60
C LYS A 81 3.43 5.78 1.36
N THR A 82 2.55 6.77 1.26
CA THR A 82 2.57 7.76 0.18
C THR A 82 3.82 8.63 0.26
N GLY A 83 4.49 8.84 -0.88
CA GLY A 83 5.67 9.71 -0.95
C GLY A 83 5.30 11.19 -0.95
N LYS A 84 6.22 12.05 -0.49
CA LYS A 84 6.02 13.51 -0.41
C LYS A 84 5.54 14.10 -1.74
N ALA A 85 6.24 13.81 -2.84
CA ALA A 85 5.91 14.34 -4.16
C ALA A 85 4.51 13.92 -4.67
N LEU A 86 4.00 12.75 -4.26
CA LEU A 86 2.63 12.35 -4.59
C LEU A 86 1.61 13.16 -3.78
N ARG A 87 1.87 13.40 -2.49
CA ARG A 87 1.02 14.22 -1.62
C ARG A 87 0.99 15.69 -2.08
N GLU A 88 2.15 16.27 -2.38
CA GLU A 88 2.30 17.64 -2.87
C GLU A 88 1.49 17.86 -4.16
N ARG A 89 1.52 16.91 -5.10
CA ARG A 89 0.74 16.96 -6.35
C ARG A 89 -0.77 16.91 -6.14
N LEU A 90 -1.23 16.35 -5.02
CA LEU A 90 -2.66 16.24 -4.71
C LEU A 90 -3.18 17.45 -3.92
N ASN A 91 -2.31 18.09 -3.14
CA ASN A 91 -2.67 19.12 -2.16
C ASN A 91 -2.04 20.49 -2.45
N ASP A 92 -1.70 20.79 -3.71
CA ASP A 92 -1.14 22.08 -4.16
C ASP A 92 0.04 22.61 -3.32
N GLY A 93 1.02 21.75 -3.01
CA GLY A 93 2.24 22.18 -2.29
C GLY A 93 2.14 22.18 -0.77
N TYR A 94 1.26 21.35 -0.18
CA TYR A 94 1.21 21.12 1.26
C TYR A 94 2.52 20.51 1.78
N ASP A 95 3.38 21.33 2.39
CA ASP A 95 4.58 20.98 3.17
C ASP A 95 4.23 20.41 4.56
N GLY A 96 3.22 19.54 4.62
CA GLY A 96 2.95 18.77 5.83
C GLY A 96 4.08 17.79 6.06
N ASP A 97 5.03 18.16 6.91
CA ASP A 97 6.04 17.26 7.46
C ASP A 97 5.33 16.15 8.24
N ASP A 98 5.12 15.04 7.56
CA ASP A 98 4.67 13.79 8.15
C ASP A 98 5.91 13.01 8.59
N ASP A 99 6.57 13.55 9.61
CA ASP A 99 7.38 12.77 10.57
C ASP A 99 6.50 11.82 11.41
N GLY A 100 5.20 11.72 11.10
CA GLY A 100 4.23 10.82 11.70
C GLY A 100 4.43 9.36 11.27
N ASP A 101 4.92 8.59 12.23
CA ASP A 101 4.76 7.14 12.36
C ASP A 101 5.77 6.26 11.59
N ASP A 102 7.06 6.53 11.79
CA ASP A 102 8.04 5.45 12.01
C ASP A 102 7.95 4.85 13.43
N GLU A 103 7.09 5.39 14.30
CA GLU A 103 6.66 4.69 15.50
C GLU A 103 5.47 3.79 15.16
N ALA A 104 5.69 2.48 15.26
CA ALA A 104 4.58 1.56 15.48
C ALA A 104 3.88 2.00 16.77
N ALA A 105 2.82 2.81 16.67
CA ALA A 105 2.00 3.15 17.83
C ALA A 105 1.57 1.84 18.51
N PRO A 106 2.08 1.52 19.71
CA PRO A 106 1.55 0.40 20.47
C PRO A 106 0.10 0.76 20.78
N GLY A 107 -0.80 -0.23 20.66
CA GLY A 107 -2.24 -0.03 20.71
C GLY A 107 -2.68 0.86 21.88
N TYR A 108 -3.02 2.11 21.58
CA TYR A 108 -3.85 2.93 22.46
C TYR A 108 -5.31 2.61 22.14
N PHE A 109 -5.83 1.56 22.78
CA PHE A 109 -7.27 1.48 23.04
C PHE A 109 -7.49 2.06 24.43
N GLY A 110 -8.15 3.22 24.47
CA GLY A 110 -8.55 3.87 25.71
C GLY A 110 -9.39 2.91 26.55
N SER A 111 -8.90 2.65 27.76
CA SER A 111 -9.74 2.29 28.88
C SER A 111 -10.62 3.50 29.20
N GLY A 112 -11.85 3.48 28.69
CA GLY A 112 -12.94 4.33 29.16
C GLY A 112 -13.82 3.50 30.07
N GLU A 113 -14.07 4.07 31.25
CA GLU A 113 -14.81 3.55 32.41
C GLU A 113 -16.21 3.01 32.11
#